data_AF-A0AAD1VT49-F1
#
_entry.id   AF-A0AAD1VT49-F1
#
_cell.length_a   1.000
_cell.length_b   1.000
_cell.length_c   1.000
_cell.angle_alpha   90.00
_cell.angle_beta   90.00
_cell.angle_gamma   90.00
#
_symmetry.space_group_name_H-M   'P 1'
#
loop_
_entity.id
_entity.type
_entity.pdbx_description
1 polymer ?
#
loop_
_entity_poly.entity_id
_entity_poly.type
_entity_poly.pdbx_seq_one_letter_code
_entity_poly.pdbx_strand_id
1 'polypeptide(L)'
;MWSSFRLHSHSLCKRQAARFKALLVNMSSLNQGCENWRSRLFAVDANTSLGIPDPFYFTCANSSHHLPSLNAQEWPVLAQGGSAHSVCITTPQRISAARLQKALGQKLTQEVQGGCKVLRLLSYQPQDPYGSLQGGFLVLNALSCPSIQAKLQDLLGEYKQHIRFCSYQAGTEGGIWQCLWDLNGEGKEIERCRVLKVEVPDPSPLVVNIKKSALFYKLEAACSVLQECSTIIPEASEVLKLLKDARKTVNSEKKFPVIVIEGLDATGKSTLTESLKYSLRAELLKSPPECISPWRKTFDTEPTLLRRAYYAVGNYIGAAQIAEAAQMSTVIVDRYWHSTAAYSIGTEIGGGVPNLPEYHHEIYQWPSDLLKPDLVILLTVSDEERLVRIRKRGLAETVEEKELESNRMFRQKIEEAYMRMENPGCIVVDASASKETVLQHCKEVLKAIGSQCKTRAAG
;
A
#
# COMPACT_ATOMS: atom_id res chain seq x y z
N MET A 1 -15.92 65.19 28.76
CA MET A 1 -14.95 64.88 27.67
C MET A 1 -13.86 63.86 28.07
N TRP A 2 -13.62 63.58 29.37
CA TRP A 2 -12.58 62.64 29.82
C TRP A 2 -13.01 61.17 29.98
N SER A 3 -14.31 60.85 29.92
CA SER A 3 -14.82 59.48 30.00
C SER A 3 -14.72 58.70 28.68
N SER A 4 -14.76 59.38 27.53
CA SER A 4 -14.69 58.74 26.21
C SER A 4 -13.27 58.28 25.82
N PHE A 5 -12.23 58.97 26.32
CA PHE A 5 -10.84 58.63 26.02
C PHE A 5 -10.34 57.36 26.74
N ARG A 6 -10.83 57.06 27.96
CA ARG A 6 -10.45 55.83 28.71
C ARG A 6 -11.08 54.56 28.12
N LEU A 7 -12.27 54.65 27.54
CA LEU A 7 -12.93 53.50 26.91
C LEU A 7 -12.29 53.12 25.56
N HIS A 8 -11.78 54.11 24.81
CA HIS A 8 -11.07 53.85 23.56
C HIS A 8 -9.68 53.22 23.78
N SER A 9 -8.91 53.65 24.79
CA SER A 9 -7.57 53.09 25.05
C SER A 9 -7.62 51.65 25.58
N HIS A 10 -8.60 51.31 26.43
CA HIS A 10 -8.78 49.94 26.94
C HIS A 10 -9.26 48.95 25.87
N SER A 11 -10.09 49.39 24.91
CA SER A 11 -10.54 48.50 23.83
C SER A 11 -9.43 48.22 22.81
N LEU A 12 -8.58 49.22 22.50
CA LEU A 12 -7.40 49.02 21.64
C LEU A 12 -6.37 48.08 22.30
N CYS A 13 -6.10 48.25 23.60
CA CYS A 13 -5.15 47.43 24.34
C CYS A 13 -5.63 45.96 24.46
N LYS A 14 -6.94 45.73 24.67
CA LYS A 14 -7.53 44.37 24.65
C LYS A 14 -7.47 43.72 23.26
N ARG A 15 -7.68 44.48 22.18
CA ARG A 15 -7.56 43.96 20.80
C ARG A 15 -6.11 43.65 20.42
N GLN A 16 -5.15 44.46 20.87
CA GLN A 16 -3.72 44.18 20.69
C GLN A 16 -3.27 42.96 21.51
N ALA A 17 -3.69 42.84 22.78
CA ALA A 17 -3.39 41.68 23.61
C ALA A 17 -4.03 40.38 23.08
N ALA A 18 -5.25 40.44 22.53
CA ALA A 18 -5.89 39.31 21.87
C ALA A 18 -5.18 38.91 20.57
N ARG A 19 -4.72 39.89 19.77
CA ARG A 19 -3.85 39.63 18.60
C ARG A 19 -2.52 39.02 19.01
N PHE A 20 -1.90 39.49 20.09
CA PHE A 20 -0.62 38.97 20.59
C PHE A 20 -0.78 37.55 21.16
N LYS A 21 -1.88 37.26 21.86
CA LYS A 21 -2.22 35.89 22.29
C LYS A 21 -2.51 34.97 21.10
N ALA A 22 -3.23 35.44 20.07
CA ALA A 22 -3.47 34.65 18.86
C ALA A 22 -2.17 34.39 18.07
N LEU A 23 -1.27 35.37 18.01
CA LEU A 23 0.08 35.23 17.46
C LEU A 23 0.92 34.24 18.28
N LEU A 24 0.90 34.32 19.61
CA LEU A 24 1.62 33.38 20.49
C LEU A 24 1.06 31.95 20.41
N VAL A 25 -0.26 31.79 20.30
CA VAL A 25 -0.90 30.47 20.08
C VAL A 25 -0.50 29.92 18.71
N ASN A 26 -0.54 30.75 17.64
CA ASN A 26 -0.07 30.36 16.32
C ASN A 26 1.43 30.05 16.29
N MET A 27 2.27 30.81 17.02
CA MET A 27 3.70 30.52 17.12
C MET A 27 3.97 29.26 17.94
N SER A 28 3.16 28.96 18.97
CA SER A 28 3.27 27.73 19.74
C SER A 28 2.80 26.50 18.96
N SER A 29 1.76 26.61 18.13
CA SER A 29 1.29 25.54 17.25
C SER A 29 2.19 25.35 16.03
N LEU A 30 2.79 26.43 15.50
CA LEU A 30 3.87 26.37 14.51
C LEU A 30 5.13 25.72 15.12
N ASN A 31 5.53 26.10 16.33
CA ASN A 31 6.69 25.52 17.01
C ASN A 31 6.48 24.04 17.35
N GLN A 32 5.31 23.63 17.89
CA GLN A 32 4.99 22.21 18.06
C GLN A 32 4.91 21.48 16.71
N GLY A 33 4.36 22.12 15.67
CA GLY A 33 4.32 21.56 14.32
C GLY A 33 5.71 21.33 13.70
N CYS A 34 6.67 22.22 13.99
CA CYS A 34 8.05 22.16 13.51
C CYS A 34 8.93 21.20 14.35
N GLU A 35 8.82 21.22 15.68
CA GLU A 35 9.51 20.24 16.55
C GLU A 35 9.10 18.80 16.22
N ASN A 36 7.81 18.59 15.97
CA ASN A 36 7.27 17.29 15.60
C ASN A 36 7.62 16.88 14.15
N TRP A 37 8.06 17.82 13.31
CA TRP A 37 8.57 17.56 11.96
C TRP A 37 10.04 17.13 11.98
N ARG A 38 10.87 17.77 12.81
CA ARG A 38 12.30 17.43 12.97
C ARG A 38 12.53 16.00 13.42
N SER A 39 11.63 15.45 14.23
CA SER A 39 11.74 14.07 14.72
C SER A 39 11.33 13.02 13.69
N ARG A 40 11.02 13.39 12.44
CA ARG A 40 10.50 12.45 11.44
C ARG A 40 11.62 11.72 10.70
N LEU A 41 11.33 10.47 10.38
CA LEU A 41 12.06 9.66 9.43
C LEU A 41 11.33 9.64 8.09
N PHE A 42 12.11 9.54 7.03
CA PHE A 42 11.65 9.52 5.65
C PHE A 42 12.15 8.25 4.99
N ALA A 43 11.28 7.60 4.23
CA ALA A 43 11.60 6.43 3.42
C ALA A 43 11.19 6.71 1.98
N VAL A 44 12.16 6.68 1.08
CA VAL A 44 11.92 6.78 -0.35
C VAL A 44 11.94 5.38 -0.93
N ASP A 45 10.87 5.05 -1.64
CA ASP A 45 10.69 3.73 -2.19
C ASP A 45 11.61 3.48 -3.39
N ALA A 46 11.96 2.22 -3.59
CA ALA A 46 12.69 1.81 -4.77
C ALA A 46 11.82 1.93 -6.03
N ASN A 47 12.43 2.35 -7.12
CA ASN A 47 11.82 2.29 -8.44
C ASN A 47 12.88 2.03 -9.51
N THR A 48 13.01 0.77 -9.91
CA THR A 48 14.01 0.31 -10.88
C THR A 48 13.80 0.90 -12.28
N SER A 49 12.56 1.16 -12.70
CA SER A 49 12.30 1.80 -14.00
C SER A 49 12.78 3.26 -14.03
N LEU A 50 12.94 3.88 -12.86
CA LEU A 50 13.52 5.19 -12.67
C LEU A 50 15.01 5.15 -12.28
N GLY A 51 15.65 3.97 -12.30
CA GLY A 51 17.07 3.79 -11.96
C GLY A 51 17.37 3.93 -10.46
N ILE A 52 16.38 3.67 -9.59
CA ILE A 52 16.53 3.64 -8.13
C ILE A 52 16.24 2.20 -7.66
N PRO A 53 17.23 1.30 -7.62
CA PRO A 53 16.98 -0.12 -7.37
C PRO A 53 16.58 -0.44 -5.92
N ASP A 54 17.07 0.35 -4.96
CA ASP A 54 16.92 0.12 -3.53
C ASP A 54 16.26 1.31 -2.83
N PRO A 55 15.44 1.06 -1.79
CA PRO A 55 14.89 2.12 -0.98
C PRO A 55 16.00 2.80 -0.17
N PHE A 56 15.78 4.06 0.19
CA PHE A 56 16.72 4.77 1.06
C PHE A 56 15.98 5.60 2.11
N TYR A 57 16.68 5.84 3.21
CA TYR A 57 16.09 6.39 4.43
C TYR A 57 16.90 7.58 4.93
N PHE A 58 16.20 8.57 5.48
CA PHE A 58 16.85 9.74 6.04
C PHE A 58 16.03 10.42 7.14
N THR A 59 16.69 11.27 7.92
CA THR A 59 16.09 12.16 8.93
C THR A 59 16.65 13.57 8.81
N CYS A 60 16.08 14.50 9.59
CA CYS A 60 16.51 15.89 9.67
C CYS A 60 17.06 16.19 11.06
N ALA A 61 18.33 16.56 11.17
CA ALA A 61 18.96 16.94 12.43
C ALA A 61 18.98 18.46 12.64
N ASN A 62 18.95 18.87 13.91
CA ASN A 62 19.15 20.26 14.32
C ASN A 62 20.55 20.74 13.90
N SER A 63 20.62 21.99 13.44
CA SER A 63 21.85 22.69 13.02
C SER A 63 22.93 22.83 14.11
N SER A 64 22.66 22.37 15.35
CA SER A 64 23.50 22.58 16.53
C SER A 64 24.51 21.47 16.84
N HIS A 65 24.51 20.34 16.11
CA HIS A 65 25.47 19.26 16.35
C HIS A 65 26.49 19.13 15.22
N HIS A 66 27.78 19.20 15.58
CA HIS A 66 28.90 18.77 14.75
C HIS A 66 28.78 17.26 14.49
N LEU A 67 27.98 16.91 13.51
CA LEU A 67 27.86 15.55 13.00
C LEU A 67 28.98 15.32 11.98
N PRO A 68 29.62 14.14 12.00
CA PRO A 68 30.75 13.83 11.13
C PRO A 68 30.39 14.07 9.66
N SER A 69 31.37 14.54 8.90
CA SER A 69 31.27 14.81 7.47
C SER A 69 31.02 13.52 6.70
N LEU A 70 29.75 13.16 6.51
CA LEU A 70 29.38 12.09 5.58
C LEU A 70 29.44 12.66 4.16
N ASN A 71 30.26 12.02 3.34
CA ASN A 71 30.61 12.44 1.98
C ASN A 71 29.36 12.60 1.10
N ALA A 72 29.39 13.62 0.23
CA ALA A 72 28.37 13.88 -0.78
C ALA A 72 28.09 12.70 -1.72
N GLN A 73 28.92 11.64 -1.72
CA GLN A 73 28.75 10.45 -2.57
C GLN A 73 27.59 9.53 -2.16
N GLU A 74 26.95 9.73 -1.01
CA GLU A 74 25.86 8.86 -0.53
C GLU A 74 24.46 9.18 -1.11
N TRP A 75 24.34 10.27 -1.90
CA TRP A 75 23.07 10.76 -2.44
C TRP A 75 23.16 10.94 -3.96
N PRO A 76 23.03 9.85 -4.75
CA PRO A 76 23.42 9.82 -6.16
C PRO A 76 22.81 10.94 -7.03
N VAL A 77 21.62 11.44 -6.68
CA VAL A 77 20.90 12.44 -7.48
C VAL A 77 21.08 13.88 -6.97
N LEU A 78 21.37 14.09 -5.68
CA LEU A 78 21.61 15.43 -5.12
C LEU A 78 23.09 15.84 -5.20
N ALA A 79 24.00 14.87 -5.24
CA ALA A 79 25.44 15.09 -5.30
C ALA A 79 25.95 15.68 -6.62
N GLN A 80 25.18 15.58 -7.71
CA GLN A 80 25.59 15.93 -9.08
C GLN A 80 25.03 17.28 -9.56
N GLY A 81 24.65 18.18 -8.64
CA GLY A 81 24.07 19.49 -8.99
C GLY A 81 22.57 19.48 -9.33
N GLY A 82 21.89 18.36 -9.05
CA GLY A 82 20.44 18.23 -9.14
C GLY A 82 19.71 18.91 -7.97
N SER A 83 18.38 18.99 -8.06
CA SER A 83 17.51 19.43 -6.96
C SER A 83 16.46 18.38 -6.65
N ALA A 84 15.97 18.37 -5.41
CA ALA A 84 14.84 17.53 -5.04
C ALA A 84 13.79 18.32 -4.28
N HIS A 85 12.55 17.87 -4.37
CA HIS A 85 11.43 18.44 -3.65
C HIS A 85 10.55 17.32 -3.10
N SER A 86 10.14 17.40 -1.85
CA SER A 86 9.20 16.44 -1.26
C SER A 86 7.87 17.08 -0.95
N VAL A 87 6.81 16.32 -1.18
CA VAL A 87 5.45 16.66 -0.77
C VAL A 87 4.96 15.55 0.16
N CYS A 88 4.63 15.88 1.41
CA CYS A 88 4.00 14.95 2.35
C CYS A 88 2.54 15.34 2.56
N ILE A 89 1.63 14.38 2.57
CA ILE A 89 0.20 14.62 2.76
C ILE A 89 -0.10 14.66 4.25
N THR A 90 -0.68 15.76 4.71
CA THR A 90 -0.99 16.03 6.12
C THR A 90 -2.47 15.96 6.46
N THR A 91 -3.31 15.60 5.48
CA THR A 91 -4.75 15.38 5.70
C THR A 91 -4.97 14.29 6.78
N PRO A 92 -5.69 14.59 7.87
CA PRO A 92 -5.85 13.64 8.98
C PRO A 92 -6.84 12.50 8.65
N GLN A 93 -7.83 12.73 7.79
CA GLN A 93 -8.77 11.70 7.38
C GLN A 93 -8.15 10.76 6.33
N ARG A 94 -7.98 9.48 6.67
CA ARG A 94 -7.28 8.49 5.83
C ARG A 94 -7.88 8.30 4.43
N ILE A 95 -9.20 8.36 4.28
CA ILE A 95 -9.87 8.22 2.98
C ILE A 95 -9.49 9.40 2.06
N SER A 96 -9.64 10.63 2.59
CA SER A 96 -9.28 11.86 1.87
C SER A 96 -7.78 11.91 1.58
N ALA A 97 -6.93 11.49 2.53
CA ALA A 97 -5.48 11.41 2.33
C ALA A 97 -5.10 10.44 1.21
N ALA A 98 -5.69 9.23 1.18
CA ALA A 98 -5.42 8.24 0.16
C ALA A 98 -5.85 8.70 -1.24
N ARG A 99 -7.02 9.34 -1.36
CA ARG A 99 -7.49 9.91 -2.64
C ARG A 99 -6.65 11.08 -3.09
N LEU A 100 -6.27 11.97 -2.18
CA LEU A 100 -5.34 13.07 -2.47
C LEU A 100 -3.99 12.53 -2.93
N GLN A 101 -3.46 11.48 -2.30
CA GLN A 101 -2.21 10.86 -2.71
C GLN A 101 -2.28 10.33 -4.14
N LYS A 102 -3.35 9.61 -4.48
CA LYS A 102 -3.56 9.12 -5.84
C LYS A 102 -3.65 10.26 -6.85
N ALA A 103 -4.51 11.25 -6.61
CA ALA A 103 -4.72 12.38 -7.51
C ALA A 103 -3.44 13.22 -7.69
N LEU A 104 -2.74 13.52 -6.60
CA LEU A 104 -1.51 14.28 -6.63
C LEU A 104 -0.39 13.52 -7.33
N GLY A 105 -0.24 12.22 -7.11
CA GLY A 105 0.74 11.40 -7.82
C GLY A 105 0.54 11.41 -9.33
N GLN A 106 -0.72 11.32 -9.78
CA GLN A 106 -1.09 11.43 -11.20
C GLN A 106 -0.73 12.81 -11.77
N LYS A 107 -1.14 13.89 -11.09
CA LYS A 107 -0.82 15.27 -11.48
C LYS A 107 0.70 15.51 -11.54
N LEU A 108 1.45 15.10 -10.51
CA LEU A 108 2.91 15.23 -10.48
C LEU A 108 3.57 14.49 -11.65
N THR A 109 3.14 13.27 -11.95
CA THR A 109 3.70 12.48 -13.05
C THR A 109 3.40 13.10 -14.42
N GLN A 110 2.22 13.72 -14.58
CA GLN A 110 1.81 14.39 -15.83
C GLN A 110 2.51 15.73 -16.04
N GLU A 111 2.66 16.52 -14.98
CA GLU A 111 3.18 17.89 -15.03
C GLU A 111 4.70 17.95 -15.01
N VAL A 112 5.34 17.03 -14.30
CA VAL A 112 6.79 17.03 -14.08
C VAL A 112 7.46 16.17 -15.15
N GLN A 113 7.29 16.56 -16.42
CA GLN A 113 7.95 15.96 -17.59
C GLN A 113 9.37 16.54 -17.77
N GLY A 114 10.23 15.82 -18.51
CA GLY A 114 11.56 16.34 -18.89
C GLY A 114 12.67 16.05 -17.86
N GLY A 115 12.99 14.78 -17.63
CA GLY A 115 14.15 14.36 -16.85
C GLY A 115 13.96 14.34 -15.33
N CYS A 116 12.77 14.71 -14.84
CA CYS A 116 12.40 14.55 -13.44
C CYS A 116 11.88 13.14 -13.15
N LYS A 117 12.08 12.67 -11.91
CA LYS A 117 11.61 11.38 -11.42
C LYS A 117 10.70 11.59 -10.22
N VAL A 118 9.50 11.03 -10.23
CA VAL A 118 8.57 11.08 -9.09
C VAL A 118 8.64 9.74 -8.35
N LEU A 119 9.18 9.76 -7.14
CA LEU A 119 9.33 8.59 -6.28
C LEU A 119 8.30 8.66 -5.14
N ARG A 120 7.81 7.50 -4.72
CA ARG A 120 6.96 7.42 -3.53
C ARG A 120 7.79 7.69 -2.28
N LEU A 121 7.25 8.51 -1.39
CA LEU A 121 7.86 8.88 -0.12
C LEU A 121 6.89 8.53 1.02
N LEU A 122 7.42 7.98 2.10
CA LEU A 122 6.74 7.85 3.38
C LEU A 122 7.46 8.72 4.41
N SER A 123 6.69 9.33 5.31
CA SER A 123 7.21 10.08 6.44
C SER A 123 6.49 9.68 7.72
N TYR A 124 7.22 9.43 8.80
CA TYR A 124 6.64 8.99 10.07
C TYR A 124 7.52 9.40 11.25
N GLN A 125 6.99 9.22 12.44
CA GLN A 125 7.64 9.45 13.72
C GLN A 125 8.02 8.10 14.33
N PRO A 126 9.30 7.87 14.68
CA PRO A 126 9.74 6.60 15.26
C PRO A 126 8.94 6.19 16.51
N GLN A 127 8.50 7.17 17.32
CA GLN A 127 7.72 6.94 18.54
C GLN A 127 6.27 6.52 18.28
N ASP A 128 5.74 6.74 17.08
CA ASP A 128 4.40 6.31 16.65
C ASP A 128 4.41 5.97 15.16
N PRO A 129 5.04 4.84 14.75
CA PRO A 129 5.21 4.55 13.33
C PRO A 129 3.87 4.37 12.60
N TYR A 130 2.84 3.87 13.28
CA TYR A 130 1.54 3.57 12.67
C TYR A 130 0.63 4.81 12.57
N GLY A 131 0.45 5.53 13.68
CA GLY A 131 -0.45 6.69 13.74
C GLY A 131 0.08 7.88 12.96
N SER A 132 1.39 8.11 13.02
CA SER A 132 2.03 9.25 12.37
C SER A 132 2.39 9.06 10.89
N LEU A 133 2.28 7.83 10.33
CA LEU A 133 2.67 7.55 8.93
C LEU A 133 1.87 8.39 7.94
N GLN A 134 2.61 9.14 7.11
CA GLN A 134 2.14 10.00 6.04
C GLN A 134 2.71 9.54 4.71
N GLY A 135 1.84 9.46 3.69
CA GLY A 135 2.24 9.23 2.31
C GLY A 135 2.63 10.52 1.61
N GLY A 136 3.45 10.41 0.59
CA GLY A 136 3.95 11.56 -0.15
C GLY A 136 4.76 11.16 -1.38
N PHE A 137 5.45 12.15 -1.94
CA PHE A 137 6.29 12.00 -3.11
C PHE A 137 7.61 12.75 -2.93
N LEU A 138 8.69 12.20 -3.49
CA LEU A 138 9.96 12.88 -3.70
C LEU A 138 10.15 13.06 -5.21
N VAL A 139 10.19 14.31 -5.64
CA VAL A 139 10.47 14.71 -7.02
C VAL A 139 11.95 15.00 -7.13
N LEU A 140 12.66 14.17 -7.90
CA LEU A 140 14.08 14.35 -8.20
C LEU A 140 14.24 15.01 -9.56
N ASN A 141 15.14 16.00 -9.63
CA ASN A 141 15.45 16.72 -10.85
C ASN A 141 16.96 16.60 -11.14
N ALA A 142 17.31 15.80 -12.14
CA ALA A 142 18.71 15.44 -12.44
C ALA A 142 19.48 16.52 -13.23
N LEU A 143 18.77 17.47 -13.86
CA LEU A 143 19.34 18.60 -14.57
C LEU A 143 18.62 19.83 -14.05
N SER A 144 19.32 20.91 -13.68
CA SER A 144 18.77 22.08 -13.01
C SER A 144 17.76 22.84 -13.90
N CYS A 145 16.57 22.26 -14.14
CA CYS A 145 15.41 22.89 -14.75
C CYS A 145 15.03 24.07 -13.84
N PRO A 146 15.32 25.32 -14.24
CA PRO A 146 15.27 26.46 -13.31
C PRO A 146 13.86 26.76 -12.81
N SER A 147 12.82 26.18 -13.41
CA SER A 147 11.41 26.49 -13.15
C SER A 147 10.64 25.40 -12.38
N ILE A 148 11.26 24.27 -11.99
CA ILE A 148 10.48 23.17 -11.39
C ILE A 148 9.91 23.53 -10.01
N GLN A 149 10.63 24.30 -9.19
CA GLN A 149 10.15 24.72 -7.88
C GLN A 149 8.90 25.60 -8.00
N ALA A 150 8.94 26.63 -8.86
CA ALA A 150 7.80 27.51 -9.09
C ALA A 150 6.60 26.72 -9.66
N LYS A 151 6.86 25.82 -10.62
CA LYS A 151 5.82 24.94 -11.18
C LYS A 151 5.19 24.03 -10.12
N LEU A 152 6.00 23.44 -9.25
CA LEU A 152 5.51 22.63 -8.14
C LEU A 152 4.72 23.48 -7.14
N GLN A 153 5.21 24.66 -6.77
CA GLN A 153 4.51 25.55 -5.84
C GLN A 153 3.14 25.98 -6.39
N ASP A 154 3.05 26.29 -7.68
CA ASP A 154 1.79 26.61 -8.36
C ASP A 154 0.82 25.41 -8.34
N LEU A 155 1.30 24.24 -8.80
CA LEU A 155 0.52 22.98 -8.79
C LEU A 155 0.02 22.61 -7.38
N LEU A 156 0.86 22.83 -6.37
CA LEU A 156 0.60 22.47 -4.98
C LEU A 156 -0.20 23.55 -4.23
N GLY A 157 -0.36 24.73 -4.81
CA GLY A 157 -1.07 25.86 -4.21
C GLY A 157 -2.52 25.52 -3.87
N GLU A 158 -3.19 24.71 -4.69
CA GLU A 158 -4.55 24.21 -4.43
C GLU A 158 -4.64 23.32 -3.18
N TYR A 159 -3.53 22.68 -2.81
CA TYR A 159 -3.47 21.68 -1.75
C TYR A 159 -2.75 22.16 -0.49
N LYS A 160 -2.36 23.43 -0.41
CA LYS A 160 -1.48 24.01 0.62
C LYS A 160 -1.88 23.80 2.08
N GLN A 161 -3.16 23.54 2.37
CA GLN A 161 -3.65 23.21 3.72
C GLN A 161 -3.54 21.71 4.07
N HIS A 162 -3.31 20.87 3.08
CA HIS A 162 -3.36 19.41 3.14
C HIS A 162 -2.02 18.74 2.89
N ILE A 163 -0.96 19.54 2.70
CA ILE A 163 0.38 19.05 2.39
C ILE A 163 1.44 19.82 3.16
N ARG A 164 2.64 19.24 3.23
CA ARG A 164 3.90 19.91 3.54
C ARG A 164 4.84 19.81 2.36
N PHE A 165 5.48 20.92 2.01
CA PHE A 165 6.39 21.01 0.88
C PHE A 165 7.80 21.36 1.37
N CYS A 166 8.79 20.57 0.95
CA CYS A 166 10.19 20.83 1.24
C CYS A 166 11.02 20.80 -0.04
N SER A 167 12.08 21.62 -0.10
CA SER A 167 13.14 21.49 -1.10
C SER A 167 14.41 20.93 -0.46
N TYR A 168 15.28 20.34 -1.27
CA TYR A 168 16.57 19.79 -0.84
C TYR A 168 17.68 20.41 -1.68
N GLN A 169 18.69 20.95 -1.01
CA GLN A 169 19.80 21.66 -1.65
C GLN A 169 21.14 21.23 -1.06
N ALA A 170 22.17 21.17 -1.91
CA ALA A 170 23.55 20.95 -1.47
C ALA A 170 24.09 22.23 -0.80
N GLY A 171 24.72 22.07 0.36
CA GLY A 171 25.43 23.12 1.08
C GLY A 171 26.91 23.20 0.71
N THR A 172 27.60 24.22 1.22
CA THR A 172 29.01 24.55 0.91
C THR A 172 30.03 23.49 1.36
N GLU A 173 29.64 22.58 2.26
CA GLU A 173 30.49 21.50 2.80
C GLU A 173 30.06 20.10 2.30
N GLY A 174 29.30 20.03 1.21
CA GLY A 174 28.79 18.77 0.65
C GLY A 174 27.62 18.14 1.42
N GLY A 175 27.24 18.71 2.56
CA GLY A 175 26.02 18.33 3.29
C GLY A 175 24.75 18.73 2.55
N ILE A 176 23.67 17.98 2.76
CA ILE A 176 22.35 18.27 2.16
C ILE A 176 21.45 18.93 3.19
N TRP A 177 20.71 19.94 2.77
CA TRP A 177 19.77 20.70 3.60
C TRP A 177 18.36 20.54 3.07
N GLN A 178 17.42 20.23 3.98
CA GLN A 178 15.99 20.29 3.72
C GLN A 178 15.48 21.67 4.14
N CYS A 179 14.81 22.36 3.24
CA CYS A 179 14.13 23.63 3.51
C CYS A 179 12.61 23.41 3.49
N LEU A 180 11.93 23.69 4.59
CA LEU A 180 10.47 23.69 4.69
C LEU A 180 9.91 25.02 4.21
N TRP A 181 8.89 24.98 3.36
CA TRP A 181 8.30 26.17 2.75
C TRP A 181 6.87 26.42 3.24
N ASP A 182 6.55 27.69 3.46
CA ASP A 182 5.17 28.12 3.70
C ASP A 182 4.45 28.39 2.38
N LEU A 183 3.63 27.44 1.94
CA LEU A 183 2.75 27.62 0.79
C LEU A 183 1.52 28.48 1.11
N ASN A 184 1.23 28.77 2.38
CA ASN A 184 0.14 29.64 2.78
C ASN A 184 0.55 31.13 2.81
N GLY A 185 1.84 31.43 2.86
CA GLY A 185 2.43 32.78 2.81
C GLY A 185 2.96 33.15 1.42
N GLU A 186 3.89 34.12 1.36
CA GLU A 186 4.58 34.57 0.14
C GLU A 186 5.61 33.54 -0.41
N GLY A 187 5.47 32.25 -0.07
CA GLY A 187 6.45 31.22 -0.45
C GLY A 187 7.78 31.39 0.26
N LYS A 188 7.77 31.70 1.57
CA LYS A 188 8.99 31.89 2.38
C LYS A 188 9.47 30.57 2.98
N GLU A 189 10.80 30.45 3.12
CA GLU A 189 11.43 29.38 3.89
C GLU A 189 11.10 29.58 5.37
N ILE A 190 10.49 28.57 6.00
CA ILE A 190 10.14 28.56 7.42
C ILE A 190 11.31 28.01 8.24
N GLU A 191 11.95 26.97 7.71
CA GLU A 191 12.88 26.16 8.48
C GLU A 191 13.88 25.48 7.57
N ARG A 192 15.10 25.30 8.07
CA ARG A 192 16.18 24.60 7.38
C ARG A 192 16.86 23.61 8.32
N CYS A 193 16.93 22.35 7.91
CA CYS A 193 17.52 21.27 8.70
C CYS A 193 18.52 20.47 7.88
N ARG A 194 19.54 19.92 8.54
CA ARG A 194 20.54 19.08 7.87
C ARG A 194 19.96 17.68 7.66
N VAL A 195 20.07 17.15 6.45
CA VAL A 195 19.62 15.81 6.12
C VAL A 195 20.70 14.80 6.47
N LEU A 196 20.31 13.74 7.18
CA LEU A 196 21.18 12.63 7.54
C LEU A 196 20.62 11.34 6.97
N LYS A 197 21.47 10.56 6.30
CA LYS A 197 21.13 9.19 5.93
C LYS A 197 21.03 8.34 7.19
N VAL A 198 20.09 7.40 7.19
CA VAL A 198 19.91 6.44 8.27
C VAL A 198 19.83 5.03 7.69
N GLU A 199 20.13 4.03 8.50
CA GLU A 199 19.95 2.63 8.14
C GLU A 199 18.46 2.29 8.01
N VAL A 200 18.17 1.06 7.55
CA VAL A 200 16.81 0.56 7.41
C VAL A 200 16.11 0.61 8.77
N PRO A 201 15.01 1.36 8.92
CA PRO A 201 14.33 1.45 10.21
C PRO A 201 13.60 0.16 10.57
N ASP A 202 13.52 -0.11 11.87
CA ASP A 202 12.73 -1.21 12.45
C ASP A 202 11.63 -0.64 13.38
N PRO A 203 10.33 -0.84 13.09
CA PRO A 203 9.80 -1.56 11.93
C PRO A 203 9.96 -0.78 10.61
N SER A 204 10.09 -1.51 9.50
CA SER A 204 10.19 -0.90 8.17
C SER A 204 8.91 -0.10 7.84
N PRO A 205 9.02 1.18 7.45
CA PRO A 205 7.85 2.00 7.14
C PRO A 205 7.08 1.51 5.91
N LEU A 206 7.73 0.80 4.99
CA LEU A 206 7.07 0.16 3.85
C LEU A 206 6.14 -0.97 4.33
N VAL A 207 6.59 -1.76 5.30
CA VAL A 207 5.80 -2.83 5.94
C VAL A 207 4.67 -2.24 6.78
N VAL A 208 4.94 -1.17 7.53
CA VAL A 208 3.91 -0.42 8.27
C VAL A 208 2.83 0.09 7.31
N ASN A 209 3.21 0.63 6.15
CA ASN A 209 2.27 1.10 5.13
C ASN A 209 1.40 -0.04 4.58
N ILE A 210 1.97 -1.22 4.32
CA ILE A 210 1.22 -2.40 3.88
C ILE A 210 0.13 -2.76 4.89
N LYS A 211 0.49 -2.87 6.17
CA LYS A 211 -0.46 -3.19 7.25
C LYS A 211 -1.53 -2.12 7.47
N LYS A 212 -1.19 -0.85 7.19
CA LYS A 212 -2.11 0.28 7.36
C LYS A 212 -3.09 0.43 6.20
N SER A 213 -2.68 0.10 4.98
CA SER A 213 -3.39 0.52 3.77
C SER A 213 -3.60 -0.55 2.70
N ALA A 214 -2.92 -1.69 2.77
CA ALA A 214 -2.94 -2.66 1.68
C ALA A 214 -3.38 -4.06 2.11
N LEU A 215 -3.10 -4.45 3.36
CA LEU A 215 -3.49 -5.74 3.92
C LEU A 215 -4.28 -5.60 5.20
N PHE A 216 -5.38 -6.34 5.26
CA PHE A 216 -6.30 -6.39 6.38
C PHE A 216 -6.31 -7.81 6.98
N TYR A 217 -5.87 -7.92 8.22
CA TYR A 217 -5.84 -9.18 8.99
C TYR A 217 -7.04 -9.35 9.91
N LYS A 218 -7.97 -8.40 9.88
CA LYS A 218 -9.20 -8.38 10.67
C LYS A 218 -10.35 -7.83 9.85
N LEU A 219 -11.52 -8.45 10.00
CA LEU A 219 -12.74 -8.00 9.34
C LEU A 219 -13.07 -6.55 9.72
N GLU A 220 -12.98 -6.22 11.01
CA GLU A 220 -13.35 -4.91 11.55
C GLU A 220 -12.55 -3.78 10.89
N ALA A 221 -11.26 -4.01 10.64
CA ALA A 221 -10.38 -3.02 10.02
C ALA A 221 -10.80 -2.72 8.57
N ALA A 222 -11.17 -3.74 7.79
CA ALA A 222 -11.65 -3.58 6.43
C ALA A 222 -13.04 -2.94 6.38
N CYS A 223 -13.95 -3.37 7.28
CA CYS A 223 -15.28 -2.76 7.41
C CYS A 223 -15.22 -1.29 7.77
N SER A 224 -14.32 -0.90 8.69
CA SER A 224 -14.13 0.49 9.09
C SER A 224 -13.76 1.39 7.90
N VAL A 225 -12.94 0.91 6.96
CA VAL A 225 -12.61 1.65 5.74
C VAL A 225 -13.84 1.81 4.83
N LEU A 226 -14.59 0.73 4.60
CA LEU A 226 -15.80 0.79 3.78
C LEU A 226 -16.90 1.67 4.40
N GLN A 227 -17.03 1.66 5.73
CA GLN A 227 -17.96 2.52 6.46
C GLN A 227 -17.61 4.00 6.26
N GLU A 228 -16.33 4.37 6.41
CA GLU A 228 -15.88 5.74 6.20
C GLU A 228 -16.08 6.21 4.75
N CYS A 229 -15.81 5.35 3.76
CA CYS A 229 -15.96 5.73 2.36
C CYS A 229 -17.39 5.65 1.82
N SER A 230 -18.34 5.06 2.57
CA SER A 230 -19.76 4.93 2.16
C SER A 230 -20.45 6.25 1.84
N THR A 231 -19.97 7.35 2.43
CA THR A 231 -20.45 8.71 2.15
C THR A 231 -20.06 9.22 0.76
N ILE A 232 -19.04 8.61 0.15
CA ILE A 232 -18.45 9.03 -1.12
C ILE A 232 -18.63 7.95 -2.20
N ILE A 233 -18.71 6.68 -1.81
CA ILE A 233 -18.90 5.51 -2.67
C ILE A 233 -20.11 4.73 -2.12
N PRO A 234 -21.33 5.01 -2.61
CA PRO A 234 -22.56 4.38 -2.12
C PRO A 234 -22.52 2.85 -2.14
N GLU A 235 -21.85 2.26 -3.13
CA GLU A 235 -21.65 0.81 -3.30
C GLU A 235 -21.01 0.16 -2.06
N ALA A 236 -20.21 0.90 -1.28
CA ALA A 236 -19.62 0.38 -0.05
C ALA A 236 -20.70 0.00 0.98
N SER A 237 -21.83 0.72 1.03
CA SER A 237 -22.96 0.39 1.90
C SER A 237 -23.62 -0.92 1.51
N GLU A 238 -23.75 -1.18 0.21
CA GLU A 238 -24.35 -2.42 -0.31
C GLU A 238 -23.45 -3.63 -0.02
N VAL A 239 -22.13 -3.49 -0.20
CA VAL A 239 -21.16 -4.52 0.19
C VAL A 239 -21.24 -4.83 1.69
N LEU A 240 -21.32 -3.80 2.54
CA LEU A 240 -21.46 -3.99 3.99
C LEU A 240 -22.79 -4.63 4.38
N LYS A 241 -23.87 -4.39 3.64
CA LYS A 241 -25.16 -5.05 3.84
C LYS A 241 -25.09 -6.54 3.51
N LEU A 242 -24.50 -6.89 2.36
CA LEU A 242 -24.28 -8.30 1.98
C LEU A 242 -23.43 -9.04 3.01
N LEU A 243 -22.39 -8.40 3.56
CA LEU A 243 -21.60 -8.97 4.65
C LEU A 243 -22.45 -9.27 5.89
N LYS A 244 -23.33 -8.35 6.30
CA LYS A 244 -24.20 -8.56 7.47
C LYS A 244 -25.12 -9.77 7.26
N ASP A 245 -25.66 -9.94 6.05
CA ASP A 245 -26.51 -11.08 5.73
C ASP A 245 -25.72 -12.38 5.68
N ALA A 246 -24.54 -12.37 5.07
CA ALA A 246 -23.62 -13.51 5.04
C ALA A 246 -23.18 -13.98 6.44
N ARG A 247 -23.07 -13.09 7.43
CA ARG A 247 -22.70 -13.47 8.80
C ARG A 247 -23.80 -14.17 9.59
N LYS A 248 -25.08 -14.03 9.21
CA LYS A 248 -26.19 -14.69 9.91
C LYS A 248 -26.19 -16.21 9.72
N THR A 249 -25.53 -16.70 8.67
CA THR A 249 -25.56 -18.10 8.25
C THR A 249 -24.35 -18.91 8.71
N VAL A 250 -23.34 -18.28 9.33
CA VAL A 250 -22.06 -18.94 9.66
C VAL A 250 -22.00 -19.27 11.15
N ASN A 251 -22.27 -20.53 11.51
CA ASN A 251 -22.07 -21.05 12.88
C ASN A 251 -21.65 -22.53 12.93
N SER A 252 -21.27 -23.15 11.82
CA SER A 252 -20.88 -24.56 11.78
C SER A 252 -19.43 -24.74 11.37
N GLU A 253 -18.73 -25.64 12.06
CA GLU A 253 -17.45 -26.15 11.59
C GLU A 253 -17.61 -26.82 10.21
N LYS A 254 -16.61 -26.65 9.34
CA LYS A 254 -16.59 -27.26 8.00
C LYS A 254 -16.56 -28.79 8.10
N LYS A 255 -17.40 -29.48 7.33
CA LYS A 255 -17.45 -30.96 7.27
C LYS A 255 -16.58 -31.54 6.17
N PHE A 256 -16.40 -30.78 5.11
CA PHE A 256 -15.62 -31.14 3.93
C PHE A 256 -14.43 -30.20 3.73
N PRO A 257 -13.36 -30.67 3.05
CA PRO A 257 -12.15 -29.87 2.88
C PRO A 257 -12.39 -28.67 1.95
N VAL A 258 -11.68 -27.59 2.25
CA VAL A 258 -11.63 -26.35 1.45
C VAL A 258 -10.25 -26.25 0.83
N ILE A 259 -10.20 -26.21 -0.50
CA ILE A 259 -8.98 -26.18 -1.30
C ILE A 259 -8.96 -24.88 -2.11
N VAL A 260 -7.94 -24.06 -1.92
CA VAL A 260 -7.74 -22.83 -2.70
C VAL A 260 -6.74 -23.10 -3.82
N ILE A 261 -7.07 -22.65 -5.03
CA ILE A 261 -6.15 -22.65 -6.17
C ILE A 261 -5.70 -21.20 -6.42
N GLU A 262 -4.42 -20.97 -6.21
CA GLU A 262 -3.74 -19.68 -6.43
C GLU A 262 -2.85 -19.72 -7.68
N GLY A 263 -2.38 -18.54 -8.10
CA GLY A 263 -1.43 -18.39 -9.20
C GLY A 263 -1.64 -17.11 -10.00
N LEU A 264 -0.64 -16.73 -10.78
CA LEU A 264 -0.73 -15.58 -11.69
C LEU A 264 -1.80 -15.78 -12.79
N ASP A 265 -2.19 -14.70 -13.45
CA ASP A 265 -3.07 -14.81 -14.62
C ASP A 265 -2.41 -15.63 -15.73
N ALA A 266 -3.25 -16.39 -16.45
CA ALA A 266 -2.85 -17.35 -17.49
C ALA A 266 -2.02 -18.58 -17.04
N THR A 267 -1.99 -18.91 -15.74
CA THR A 267 -1.39 -20.19 -15.26
C THR A 267 -2.28 -21.43 -15.48
N GLY A 268 -3.50 -21.27 -15.98
CA GLY A 268 -4.42 -22.38 -16.25
C GLY A 268 -5.41 -22.70 -15.12
N LYS A 269 -5.51 -21.84 -14.10
CA LYS A 269 -6.42 -22.01 -12.94
C LYS A 269 -7.84 -22.41 -13.33
N SER A 270 -8.52 -21.63 -14.18
CA SER A 270 -9.92 -21.90 -14.55
C SER A 270 -10.10 -23.26 -15.23
N THR A 271 -9.09 -23.73 -15.98
CA THR A 271 -9.12 -25.06 -16.60
C THR A 271 -8.97 -26.17 -15.55
N LEU A 272 -8.07 -25.98 -14.59
CA LEU A 272 -7.84 -26.95 -13.52
C LEU A 272 -9.03 -27.01 -12.55
N THR A 273 -9.54 -25.87 -12.11
CA THR A 273 -10.62 -25.79 -11.11
C THR A 273 -11.89 -26.46 -11.61
N GLU A 274 -12.29 -26.23 -12.87
CA GLU A 274 -13.40 -26.96 -13.48
C GLU A 274 -13.13 -28.47 -13.56
N SER A 275 -11.93 -28.89 -13.93
CA SER A 275 -11.60 -30.32 -14.01
C SER A 275 -11.62 -31.02 -12.64
N LEU A 276 -11.16 -30.32 -11.60
CA LEU A 276 -11.20 -30.78 -10.21
C LEU A 276 -12.64 -30.83 -9.69
N LYS A 277 -13.46 -29.81 -9.99
CA LYS A 277 -14.89 -29.76 -9.64
C LYS A 277 -15.60 -31.04 -10.06
N TYR A 278 -15.49 -31.41 -11.35
CA TYR A 278 -16.10 -32.65 -11.86
C TYR A 278 -15.49 -33.91 -11.24
N SER A 279 -14.17 -33.96 -11.13
CA SER A 279 -13.48 -35.16 -10.64
C SER A 279 -13.76 -35.47 -9.17
N LEU A 280 -13.94 -34.44 -8.35
CA LEU A 280 -14.14 -34.55 -6.90
C LEU A 280 -15.61 -34.41 -6.49
N ARG A 281 -16.51 -34.13 -7.45
CA ARG A 281 -17.89 -33.70 -7.18
C ARG A 281 -17.94 -32.55 -6.18
N ALA A 282 -16.99 -31.63 -6.34
CA ALA A 282 -16.79 -30.49 -5.47
C ALA A 282 -17.63 -29.30 -5.94
N GLU A 283 -17.86 -28.36 -5.03
CA GLU A 283 -18.38 -27.04 -5.36
C GLU A 283 -17.22 -26.11 -5.76
N LEU A 284 -17.42 -25.27 -6.78
CA LEU A 284 -16.44 -24.30 -7.24
C LEU A 284 -16.93 -22.89 -6.95
N LEU A 285 -16.19 -22.18 -6.10
CA LEU A 285 -16.43 -20.78 -5.75
C LEU A 285 -15.28 -19.90 -6.27
N LYS A 286 -15.53 -18.60 -6.42
CA LYS A 286 -14.54 -17.60 -6.87
C LYS A 286 -14.36 -16.51 -5.82
N SER A 287 -13.17 -15.92 -5.74
CA SER A 287 -12.95 -14.65 -5.04
C SER A 287 -12.51 -13.54 -6.02
N PRO A 288 -13.16 -12.35 -6.00
CA PRO A 288 -14.28 -11.97 -5.15
C PRO A 288 -15.58 -12.73 -5.52
N PRO A 289 -16.52 -12.91 -4.55
CA PRO A 289 -17.81 -13.53 -4.81
C PRO A 289 -18.64 -12.81 -5.89
N GLU A 290 -19.43 -13.56 -6.64
CA GLU A 290 -20.28 -13.01 -7.71
C GLU A 290 -21.28 -11.95 -7.21
N CYS A 291 -21.73 -12.04 -5.96
CA CYS A 291 -22.66 -11.06 -5.38
C CYS A 291 -22.07 -9.65 -5.21
N ILE A 292 -20.74 -9.51 -5.19
CA ILE A 292 -20.07 -8.21 -5.12
C ILE A 292 -19.36 -7.82 -6.41
N SER A 293 -19.30 -8.72 -7.39
CA SER A 293 -18.61 -8.52 -8.67
C SER A 293 -19.08 -7.29 -9.47
N PRO A 294 -20.37 -6.85 -9.42
CA PRO A 294 -20.81 -5.66 -10.14
C PRO A 294 -20.04 -4.37 -9.76
N TRP A 295 -19.54 -4.28 -8.53
CA TRP A 295 -18.86 -3.08 -8.02
C TRP A 295 -17.34 -3.13 -8.17
N ARG A 296 -16.79 -4.22 -8.71
CA ARG A 296 -15.35 -4.40 -8.90
C ARG A 296 -14.72 -3.23 -9.66
N LYS A 297 -15.33 -2.82 -10.77
CA LYS A 297 -14.84 -1.71 -11.60
C LYS A 297 -14.74 -0.39 -10.82
N THR A 298 -15.70 -0.12 -9.93
CA THR A 298 -15.69 1.07 -9.08
C THR A 298 -14.46 1.06 -8.17
N PHE A 299 -14.27 0.00 -7.38
CA PHE A 299 -13.19 -0.09 -6.41
C PHE A 299 -11.80 -0.27 -7.03
N ASP A 300 -11.69 -0.89 -8.21
CA ASP A 300 -10.41 -1.01 -8.92
C ASP A 300 -9.84 0.36 -9.33
N THR A 301 -10.70 1.37 -9.49
CA THR A 301 -10.29 2.76 -9.77
C THR A 301 -10.01 3.61 -8.54
N GLU A 302 -10.11 3.06 -7.33
CA GLU A 302 -9.83 3.78 -6.08
C GLU A 302 -8.36 3.63 -5.62
N PRO A 303 -7.90 4.38 -4.60
CA PRO A 303 -6.59 4.16 -3.98
C PRO A 303 -6.48 2.78 -3.32
N THR A 304 -5.24 2.30 -3.08
CA THR A 304 -4.96 0.98 -2.47
C THR A 304 -5.82 0.73 -1.22
N LEU A 305 -5.92 1.72 -0.31
CA LEU A 305 -6.71 1.62 0.91
C LEU A 305 -8.15 1.13 0.68
N LEU A 306 -8.86 1.77 -0.25
CA LEU A 306 -10.27 1.49 -0.51
C LEU A 306 -10.43 0.23 -1.34
N ARG A 307 -9.59 0.08 -2.38
CA ARG A 307 -9.57 -1.10 -3.25
C ARG A 307 -9.34 -2.38 -2.44
N ARG A 308 -8.31 -2.40 -1.59
CA ARG A 308 -7.96 -3.58 -0.80
C ARG A 308 -8.96 -3.83 0.33
N ALA A 309 -9.60 -2.80 0.89
CA ALA A 309 -10.71 -3.00 1.83
C ALA A 309 -11.91 -3.71 1.19
N TYR A 310 -12.26 -3.35 -0.05
CA TYR A 310 -13.30 -4.04 -0.82
C TYR A 310 -12.97 -5.54 -1.02
N TYR A 311 -11.76 -5.86 -1.50
CA TYR A 311 -11.34 -7.25 -1.67
C TYR A 311 -11.25 -8.02 -0.34
N ALA A 312 -10.79 -7.37 0.73
CA ALA A 312 -10.76 -7.96 2.05
C ALA A 312 -12.17 -8.32 2.53
N VAL A 313 -13.13 -7.39 2.49
CA VAL A 313 -14.53 -7.69 2.84
C VAL A 313 -15.14 -8.76 1.92
N GLY A 314 -14.78 -8.74 0.63
CA GLY A 314 -15.14 -9.80 -0.32
C GLY A 314 -14.66 -11.19 0.10
N ASN A 315 -13.45 -11.31 0.64
CA ASN A 315 -12.97 -12.58 1.18
C ASN A 315 -13.80 -13.05 2.39
N TYR A 316 -14.28 -12.16 3.25
CA TYR A 316 -15.16 -12.53 4.37
C TYR A 316 -16.59 -12.89 3.93
N ILE A 317 -17.13 -12.23 2.91
CA ILE A 317 -18.40 -12.65 2.29
C ILE A 317 -18.22 -14.04 1.65
N GLY A 318 -17.12 -14.24 0.94
CA GLY A 318 -16.76 -15.54 0.35
C GLY A 318 -16.55 -16.62 1.41
N ALA A 319 -15.99 -16.26 2.57
CA ALA A 319 -15.81 -17.18 3.71
C ALA A 319 -17.14 -17.80 4.15
N ALA A 320 -18.22 -17.02 4.18
CA ALA A 320 -19.53 -17.51 4.55
C ALA A 320 -20.09 -18.50 3.52
N GLN A 321 -19.96 -18.19 2.23
CA GLN A 321 -20.37 -19.07 1.14
C GLN A 321 -19.56 -20.38 1.14
N ILE A 322 -18.25 -20.27 1.38
CA ILE A 322 -17.36 -21.43 1.52
C ILE A 322 -17.79 -22.29 2.71
N ALA A 323 -18.10 -21.69 3.85
CA ALA A 323 -18.52 -22.43 5.05
C ALA A 323 -19.82 -23.21 4.83
N GLU A 324 -20.78 -22.62 4.12
CA GLU A 324 -22.05 -23.24 3.75
C GLU A 324 -21.85 -24.41 2.77
N ALA A 325 -21.12 -24.16 1.67
CA ALA A 325 -20.78 -25.19 0.68
C ALA A 325 -20.03 -26.38 1.30
N ALA A 326 -19.10 -26.08 2.22
CA ALA A 326 -18.30 -27.08 2.94
C ALA A 326 -19.09 -27.91 3.97
N GLN A 327 -20.39 -27.67 4.14
CA GLN A 327 -21.28 -28.60 4.86
C GLN A 327 -21.69 -29.80 4.00
N MET A 328 -21.68 -29.64 2.66
CA MET A 328 -22.27 -30.58 1.72
C MET A 328 -21.24 -31.30 0.85
N SER A 329 -20.16 -30.62 0.47
CA SER A 329 -19.14 -31.20 -0.40
C SER A 329 -17.79 -30.51 -0.25
N THR A 330 -16.73 -31.11 -0.80
CA THR A 330 -15.43 -30.44 -0.95
C THR A 330 -15.60 -29.13 -1.70
N VAL A 331 -14.94 -28.07 -1.24
CA VAL A 331 -15.00 -26.75 -1.88
C VAL A 331 -13.67 -26.43 -2.54
N ILE A 332 -13.71 -26.05 -3.81
CA ILE A 332 -12.58 -25.50 -4.56
C ILE A 332 -12.82 -24.01 -4.70
N VAL A 333 -11.82 -23.20 -4.37
CA VAL A 333 -11.89 -21.74 -4.46
C VAL A 333 -10.85 -21.23 -5.45
N ASP A 334 -11.29 -20.56 -6.52
CA ASP A 334 -10.41 -19.86 -7.47
C ASP A 334 -10.03 -18.50 -6.89
N ARG A 335 -8.79 -18.40 -6.39
CA ARG A 335 -8.21 -17.28 -5.61
C ARG A 335 -8.88 -17.05 -4.26
N TYR A 336 -8.10 -16.64 -3.26
CA TYR A 336 -8.64 -16.21 -1.98
C TYR A 336 -7.78 -15.12 -1.31
N TRP A 337 -7.52 -15.20 0.00
CA TRP A 337 -6.74 -14.18 0.70
C TRP A 337 -5.29 -14.07 0.21
N HIS A 338 -4.63 -15.19 -0.10
CA HIS A 338 -3.25 -15.20 -0.61
C HIS A 338 -3.10 -14.36 -1.89
N SER A 339 -4.09 -14.40 -2.80
CA SER A 339 -4.15 -13.50 -3.96
C SER A 339 -4.15 -12.02 -3.55
N THR A 340 -4.96 -11.65 -2.56
CA THR A 340 -4.98 -10.26 -2.05
C THR A 340 -3.65 -9.90 -1.38
N ALA A 341 -3.08 -10.84 -0.63
CA ALA A 341 -1.84 -10.71 0.10
C ALA A 341 -0.64 -10.48 -0.82
N ALA A 342 -0.38 -11.42 -1.72
CA ALA A 342 0.77 -11.43 -2.60
C ALA A 342 0.81 -10.21 -3.54
N TYR A 343 -0.34 -9.86 -4.15
CA TYR A 343 -0.41 -8.68 -5.02
C TYR A 343 -0.21 -7.38 -4.24
N SER A 344 -0.77 -7.25 -3.03
CA SER A 344 -0.55 -6.05 -2.22
C SER A 344 0.91 -5.88 -1.83
N ILE A 345 1.57 -6.96 -1.39
CA ILE A 345 3.00 -6.92 -1.03
C ILE A 345 3.84 -6.59 -2.26
N GLY A 346 3.59 -7.24 -3.39
CA GLY A 346 4.31 -7.01 -4.63
C GLY A 346 4.16 -5.58 -5.17
N THR A 347 2.99 -4.96 -5.00
CA THR A 347 2.72 -3.57 -5.45
C THR A 347 3.26 -2.53 -4.47
N GLU A 348 3.15 -2.77 -3.17
CA GLU A 348 3.46 -1.79 -2.12
C GLU A 348 4.93 -1.79 -1.69
N ILE A 349 5.78 -2.66 -2.24
CA ILE A 349 7.23 -2.63 -2.01
C ILE A 349 7.92 -2.43 -3.33
N GLY A 350 8.65 -1.33 -3.48
CA GLY A 350 9.44 -1.03 -4.65
C GLY A 350 10.64 -1.96 -4.85
N GLY A 351 11.23 -1.90 -6.05
CA GLY A 351 12.43 -2.66 -6.40
C GLY A 351 12.18 -4.16 -6.58
N GLY A 352 13.17 -4.99 -6.21
CA GLY A 352 13.20 -6.43 -6.49
C GLY A 352 12.82 -7.33 -5.31
N VAL A 353 12.96 -8.65 -5.50
CA VAL A 353 12.74 -9.69 -4.47
C VAL A 353 13.52 -9.45 -3.17
N PRO A 354 14.79 -8.98 -3.17
CA PRO A 354 15.52 -8.72 -1.93
C PRO A 354 14.88 -7.66 -1.03
N ASN A 355 14.01 -6.79 -1.55
CA ASN A 355 13.32 -5.76 -0.77
C ASN A 355 12.07 -6.30 -0.05
N LEU A 356 11.63 -7.52 -0.38
CA LEU A 356 10.49 -8.15 0.29
C LEU A 356 10.88 -8.58 1.72
N PRO A 357 9.98 -8.45 2.70
CA PRO A 357 10.23 -8.89 4.08
C PRO A 357 10.63 -10.36 4.13
N GLU A 358 11.49 -10.71 5.07
CA GLU A 358 12.06 -12.04 5.17
C GLU A 358 11.00 -13.14 5.35
N TYR A 359 11.37 -14.39 5.08
CA TYR A 359 10.54 -15.56 5.39
C TYR A 359 10.08 -15.52 6.85
N HIS A 360 8.92 -16.09 7.14
CA HIS A 360 8.31 -16.09 8.48
C HIS A 360 7.89 -14.71 9.01
N HIS A 361 8.10 -13.62 8.27
CA HIS A 361 7.58 -12.32 8.67
C HIS A 361 6.06 -12.38 8.80
N GLU A 362 5.53 -11.73 9.83
CA GLU A 362 4.10 -11.69 10.17
C GLU A 362 3.17 -11.22 9.03
N ILE A 363 3.69 -10.58 7.97
CA ILE A 363 2.86 -10.14 6.85
C ILE A 363 2.40 -11.29 5.95
N TYR A 364 3.04 -12.44 6.08
CA TYR A 364 2.74 -13.65 5.33
C TYR A 364 1.75 -14.55 6.04
N GLN A 365 1.31 -14.16 7.25
CA GLN A 365 0.45 -14.97 8.09
C GLN A 365 -1.02 -14.80 7.71
N TRP A 366 -1.73 -15.92 7.59
CA TRP A 366 -3.16 -15.92 7.36
C TRP A 366 -3.94 -15.14 8.44
N PRO A 367 -5.01 -14.40 8.09
CA PRO A 367 -5.84 -13.70 9.05
C PRO A 367 -6.53 -14.66 10.03
N SER A 368 -6.29 -14.46 11.32
CA SER A 368 -6.81 -15.33 12.39
C SER A 368 -8.35 -15.46 12.45
N ASP A 369 -9.09 -14.48 11.93
CA ASP A 369 -10.56 -14.43 11.93
C ASP A 369 -11.19 -14.74 10.56
N LEU A 370 -10.38 -15.07 9.55
CA LEU A 370 -10.86 -15.50 8.24
C LEU A 370 -10.88 -17.04 8.16
N LEU A 371 -11.92 -17.61 7.54
CA LEU A 371 -12.02 -19.05 7.33
C LEU A 371 -10.76 -19.59 6.65
N LYS A 372 -10.02 -20.43 7.35
CA LYS A 372 -8.75 -20.98 6.88
C LYS A 372 -8.98 -22.20 5.96
N PRO A 373 -8.41 -22.22 4.74
CA PRO A 373 -8.47 -23.39 3.88
C PRO A 373 -7.63 -24.55 4.45
N ASP A 374 -7.96 -25.77 4.05
CA ASP A 374 -7.18 -26.96 4.42
C ASP A 374 -5.93 -27.12 3.56
N LEU A 375 -5.99 -26.60 2.33
CA LEU A 375 -4.90 -26.62 1.37
C LEU A 375 -4.94 -25.39 0.47
N VAL A 376 -3.75 -24.88 0.14
CA VAL A 376 -3.54 -23.92 -0.93
C VAL A 376 -2.58 -24.52 -1.95
N ILE A 377 -3.03 -24.62 -3.21
CA ILE A 377 -2.20 -25.04 -4.33
C ILE A 377 -1.84 -23.79 -5.15
N LEU A 378 -0.55 -23.53 -5.32
CA LEU A 378 -0.05 -22.47 -6.20
C LEU A 378 0.31 -23.06 -7.56
N LEU A 379 -0.43 -22.66 -8.60
CA LEU A 379 -0.07 -23.00 -9.97
C LEU A 379 0.98 -22.04 -10.50
N THR A 380 2.10 -22.61 -10.93
CA THR A 380 3.19 -21.89 -11.59
C THR A 380 3.32 -22.37 -13.03
N VAL A 381 3.85 -21.51 -13.90
CA VAL A 381 4.14 -21.87 -15.30
C VAL A 381 5.32 -21.01 -15.74
N SER A 382 6.13 -21.49 -16.67
CA SER A 382 7.21 -20.67 -17.25
C SER A 382 6.68 -19.35 -17.83
N ASP A 383 7.49 -18.30 -17.75
CA ASP A 383 7.17 -16.96 -18.28
C ASP A 383 6.82 -17.03 -19.77
N GLU A 384 7.54 -17.85 -20.55
CA GLU A 384 7.34 -18.02 -21.99
C GLU A 384 5.95 -18.59 -22.30
N GLU A 385 5.57 -19.68 -21.63
CA GLU A 385 4.28 -20.33 -21.81
C GLU A 385 3.13 -19.43 -21.32
N ARG A 386 3.33 -18.66 -20.23
CA ARG A 386 2.36 -17.67 -19.77
C ARG A 386 2.06 -16.63 -20.86
N LEU A 387 3.10 -16.08 -21.50
CA LEU A 387 2.96 -15.10 -22.58
C LEU A 387 2.28 -15.69 -23.82
N VAL A 388 2.50 -16.97 -24.12
CA VAL A 388 1.77 -17.67 -25.18
C VAL A 388 0.28 -17.77 -24.85
N ARG A 389 -0.06 -18.13 -23.61
CA ARG A 389 -1.46 -18.28 -23.15
C ARG A 389 -2.20 -16.95 -23.11
N ILE A 390 -1.55 -15.86 -22.67
CA ILE A 390 -2.12 -14.51 -22.67
C ILE A 390 -2.49 -14.09 -24.10
N ARG A 391 -1.54 -14.19 -25.03
CA ARG A 391 -1.75 -13.81 -26.45
C ARG A 391 -2.89 -14.59 -27.11
N LYS A 392 -3.06 -15.87 -26.75
CA LYS A 392 -4.17 -16.71 -27.25
C LYS A 392 -5.53 -16.34 -26.68
N ARG A 393 -5.58 -15.64 -25.53
CA ARG A 393 -6.84 -15.34 -24.83
C ARG A 393 -7.67 -14.27 -25.54
N GLY A 394 -7.02 -13.34 -26.27
CA GLY A 394 -7.69 -12.33 -27.10
C GLY A 394 -8.63 -11.38 -26.36
N LEU A 395 -8.54 -11.32 -25.02
CA LEU A 395 -9.35 -10.44 -24.17
C LEU A 395 -8.59 -9.15 -23.86
N ALA A 396 -9.33 -8.08 -23.56
CA ALA A 396 -8.72 -6.83 -23.08
C ALA A 396 -8.06 -7.06 -21.71
N GLU A 397 -6.75 -6.85 -21.64
CA GLU A 397 -5.96 -6.96 -20.41
C GLU A 397 -6.33 -5.86 -19.41
N THR A 398 -6.42 -6.23 -18.14
CA THR A 398 -6.49 -5.29 -17.03
C THR A 398 -5.18 -4.52 -16.87
N VAL A 399 -5.21 -3.38 -16.16
CA VAL A 399 -3.99 -2.60 -15.87
C VAL A 399 -2.96 -3.45 -15.11
N GLU A 400 -3.42 -4.26 -14.15
CA GLU A 400 -2.54 -5.17 -13.39
C GLU A 400 -1.97 -6.29 -14.27
N GLU A 401 -2.74 -6.83 -15.23
CA GLU A 401 -2.23 -7.80 -16.21
C GLU A 401 -1.16 -7.17 -17.12
N LYS A 402 -1.36 -5.94 -17.60
CA LYS A 402 -0.37 -5.19 -18.38
C LYS A 402 0.91 -4.91 -17.60
N GLU A 403 0.79 -4.54 -16.32
CA GLU A 403 1.94 -4.34 -15.44
C GLU A 403 2.68 -5.66 -15.18
N LEU A 404 1.94 -6.75 -14.92
CA LEU A 404 2.53 -8.09 -14.79
C LEU A 404 3.26 -8.53 -16.06
N GLU A 405 2.72 -8.27 -17.25
CA GLU A 405 3.36 -8.64 -18.51
C GLU A 405 4.62 -7.83 -18.80
N SER A 406 4.55 -6.51 -18.62
CA SER A 406 5.64 -5.59 -18.93
C SER A 406 6.78 -5.59 -17.90
N ASN A 407 6.55 -6.09 -16.67
CA ASN A 407 7.52 -6.01 -15.58
C ASN A 407 7.84 -7.38 -14.95
N ARG A 408 8.93 -8.01 -15.41
CA ARG A 408 9.43 -9.30 -14.87
C ARG A 408 9.70 -9.25 -13.37
N MET A 409 10.29 -8.17 -12.86
CA MET A 409 10.59 -8.07 -11.42
C MET A 409 9.33 -7.97 -10.59
N PHE A 410 8.29 -7.30 -11.09
CA PHE A 410 7.00 -7.24 -10.41
C PHE A 410 6.36 -8.64 -10.30
N ARG A 411 6.44 -9.45 -11.35
CA ARG A 411 5.99 -10.86 -11.31
C ARG A 411 6.74 -11.67 -10.27
N GLN A 412 8.07 -11.63 -10.31
CA GLN A 412 8.92 -12.38 -9.39
C GLN A 412 8.62 -12.02 -7.93
N LYS A 413 8.34 -10.75 -7.62
CA LYS A 413 7.91 -10.35 -6.28
C LYS A 413 6.59 -10.97 -5.86
N ILE A 414 5.61 -11.03 -6.76
CA ILE A 414 4.30 -11.62 -6.44
C ILE A 414 4.43 -13.13 -6.25
N GLU A 415 5.16 -13.83 -7.12
CA GLU A 415 5.45 -15.26 -6.99
C GLU A 415 6.18 -15.56 -5.69
N GLU A 416 7.24 -14.81 -5.40
CA GLU A 416 7.98 -14.94 -4.15
C GLU A 416 7.09 -14.64 -2.93
N ALA A 417 6.20 -13.64 -3.01
CA ALA A 417 5.25 -13.37 -1.94
C ALA A 417 4.31 -14.56 -1.71
N TYR A 418 3.82 -15.24 -2.76
CA TYR A 418 3.06 -16.48 -2.59
C TYR A 418 3.87 -17.59 -1.92
N MET A 419 5.15 -17.74 -2.31
CA MET A 419 6.05 -18.75 -1.75
C MET A 419 6.33 -18.53 -0.25
N ARG A 420 6.29 -17.27 0.20
CA ARG A 420 6.49 -16.89 1.60
C ARG A 420 5.23 -17.00 2.45
N MET A 421 4.05 -17.18 1.86
CA MET A 421 2.79 -17.25 2.61
C MET A 421 2.75 -18.42 3.60
N GLU A 422 2.11 -18.21 4.74
CA GLU A 422 2.06 -19.17 5.85
C GLU A 422 0.68 -19.30 6.48
N ASN A 423 0.47 -20.45 7.10
CA ASN A 423 -0.72 -20.77 7.89
C ASN A 423 -2.08 -20.66 7.16
N PRO A 424 -2.25 -21.27 5.97
CA PRO A 424 -1.38 -22.31 5.41
C PRO A 424 -0.44 -21.78 4.32
N GLY A 425 0.70 -22.46 4.15
CA GLY A 425 1.60 -22.20 3.03
C GLY A 425 1.09 -22.80 1.72
N CYS A 426 1.72 -22.40 0.61
CA CYS A 426 1.40 -22.89 -0.72
C CYS A 426 2.11 -24.21 -1.03
N ILE A 427 1.38 -25.17 -1.60
CA ILE A 427 1.99 -26.30 -2.32
C ILE A 427 2.09 -25.93 -3.79
N VAL A 428 3.32 -25.89 -4.31
CA VAL A 428 3.58 -25.52 -5.69
C VAL A 428 3.30 -26.69 -6.62
N VAL A 429 2.53 -26.43 -7.68
CA VAL A 429 2.33 -27.36 -8.79
C VAL A 429 2.73 -26.66 -10.08
N ASP A 430 3.67 -27.26 -10.81
CA ASP A 430 4.03 -26.82 -12.15
C ASP A 430 2.92 -27.18 -13.15
N ALA A 431 2.34 -26.15 -13.76
CA ALA A 431 1.25 -26.24 -14.73
C ALA A 431 1.74 -26.11 -16.19
N SER A 432 3.04 -26.36 -16.44
CA SER A 432 3.64 -26.39 -17.77
C SER A 432 3.34 -27.69 -18.54
N ALA A 433 2.98 -28.78 -17.84
CA ALA A 433 2.59 -30.05 -18.45
C ALA A 433 1.15 -30.04 -19.02
N SER A 434 0.72 -31.15 -19.63
CA SER A 434 -0.65 -31.30 -20.15
C SER A 434 -1.71 -31.17 -19.06
N LYS A 435 -2.93 -30.77 -19.43
CA LYS A 435 -4.07 -30.63 -18.52
C LYS A 435 -4.30 -31.88 -17.67
N GLU A 436 -4.21 -33.06 -18.28
CA GLU A 436 -4.44 -34.36 -17.65
C GLU A 436 -3.35 -34.65 -16.61
N THR A 437 -2.09 -34.35 -16.94
CA THR A 437 -0.94 -34.54 -16.05
C THR A 437 -1.04 -33.64 -14.83
N VAL A 438 -1.34 -32.35 -15.03
CA VAL A 438 -1.52 -31.38 -13.94
C VAL A 438 -2.68 -31.78 -13.03
N LEU A 439 -3.81 -32.19 -13.62
CA LEU A 439 -4.97 -32.67 -12.85
C LEU A 439 -4.62 -33.90 -12.00
N GLN A 440 -3.88 -34.85 -12.56
CA GLN A 440 -3.48 -36.06 -11.85
C GLN A 440 -2.53 -35.74 -10.69
N HIS A 441 -1.54 -34.87 -10.91
CA HIS A 441 -0.63 -34.40 -9.87
C HIS A 441 -1.39 -33.68 -8.74
N CYS A 442 -2.33 -32.79 -9.05
CA CYS A 442 -3.17 -32.17 -8.03
C CYS A 442 -3.99 -33.19 -7.23
N LYS A 443 -4.54 -34.23 -7.88
CA LYS A 443 -5.27 -35.30 -7.17
C LYS A 443 -4.36 -36.08 -6.23
N GLU A 444 -3.10 -36.28 -6.58
CA GLU A 444 -2.12 -36.97 -5.74
C GLU A 444 -1.76 -36.14 -4.51
N VAL A 445 -1.52 -34.83 -4.68
CA VAL A 445 -1.35 -33.88 -3.57
C VAL A 445 -2.54 -33.93 -2.62
N LEU A 446 -3.77 -33.90 -3.15
CA LEU A 446 -5.00 -33.97 -2.35
C LEU A 446 -5.12 -35.28 -1.57
N LYS A 447 -4.77 -36.43 -2.19
CA LYS A 447 -4.80 -37.73 -1.52
C LYS A 447 -3.78 -37.83 -0.39
N ALA A 448 -2.55 -37.35 -0.62
CA ALA A 448 -1.46 -37.40 0.35
C ALA A 448 -1.77 -36.60 1.63
N ILE A 449 -2.53 -35.51 1.50
CA ILE A 449 -2.94 -34.70 2.66
C ILE A 449 -4.15 -35.32 3.36
N GLY A 450 -5.08 -35.89 2.58
CA GLY A 450 -6.23 -36.61 3.13
C GLY A 450 -5.84 -37.82 4.00
N SER A 451 -4.72 -38.48 3.72
CA SER A 451 -4.19 -39.57 4.55
C SER A 451 -3.49 -39.08 5.83
N GLN A 452 -2.78 -37.94 5.78
CA GLN A 452 -2.11 -37.33 6.93
C GLN A 452 -3.10 -36.75 7.96
N CYS A 453 -4.23 -36.18 7.52
CA CYS A 453 -5.27 -35.68 8.43
C CYS A 453 -5.98 -36.81 9.19
N LYS A 454 -6.12 -38.00 8.60
CA LYS A 454 -6.70 -39.18 9.29
C LYS A 454 -5.80 -39.76 10.37
N THR A 455 -4.48 -39.65 10.23
CA THR A 455 -3.51 -40.14 11.22
C THR A 455 -3.43 -39.23 12.45
N ARG A 456 -3.63 -37.90 12.27
CA ARG A 456 -3.67 -36.92 13.39
C ARG A 456 -4.96 -36.93 14.20
N ALA A 457 -6.06 -37.47 13.68
CA ALA A 457 -7.32 -37.60 14.41
C ALA A 457 -7.47 -38.93 15.16
N ALA A 458 -6.52 -39.86 14.99
CA ALA A 458 -6.52 -41.20 15.57
C ALA A 458 -5.45 -41.42 16.65
N GLY A 459 -4.73 -40.37 17.03
CA GLY A 459 -3.80 -40.33 18.17
C GLY A 459 -4.05 -39.07 18.98
#